data_AF-A0A060Z6R0-F1
#
_entry.id   AF-A0A060Z6R0-F1
#
_cell.length_a   1.000
_cell.length_b   1.000
_cell.length_c   1.000
_cell.angle_alpha   90.00
_cell.angle_beta   90.00
_cell.angle_gamma   90.00
#
_symmetry.space_group_name_H-M   'P 1'
#
loop_
_entity.id
_entity.type
_entity.pdbx_description
1 polymer ?
#
loop_
_entity_poly.entity_id
_entity_poly.type
_entity_poly.pdbx_seq_one_letter_code
_entity_poly.pdbx_strand_id
1 'polypeptide(L)'
;MCNIYCVLWPDFDECSVYGTCSQSCTNTEGSYTCSCVEGYLPQPDNRSCKAKNVPVERNSVLLIANSQNIQATSLSGTTISLLSTTTKQTTAMDFLYAQEQVCWIHVGDSSASTHLKCAKIPNLKSFADERVINISLSLHREYYSTI
;
A
#
# COMPACT_ATOMS: atom_id res chain seq x y z
N MET A 1 -7.74 -25.80 40.06
CA MET A 1 -6.49 -26.47 40.45
C MET A 1 -5.93 -27.18 39.21
N CYS A 2 -4.87 -26.66 38.56
CA CYS A 2 -4.12 -27.42 37.53
C CYS A 2 -3.34 -28.50 38.30
N ASN A 3 -3.53 -29.77 37.92
CA ASN A 3 -2.87 -30.90 38.58
C ASN A 3 -1.51 -31.20 37.91
N ILE A 4 -0.77 -32.18 38.45
CA ILE A 4 0.62 -32.58 38.07
C ILE A 4 0.87 -32.82 36.56
N TYR A 5 -0.19 -32.97 35.76
CA TYR A 5 -0.12 -33.22 34.31
C TYR A 5 0.21 -31.98 33.47
N CYS A 6 0.10 -30.76 34.02
CA CYS A 6 0.50 -29.54 33.32
C CYS A 6 2.05 -29.44 33.15
N VAL A 7 2.83 -30.29 33.84
CA VAL A 7 4.31 -30.22 33.90
C VAL A 7 5.02 -31.17 32.90
N LEU A 8 4.27 -32.05 32.21
CA LEU A 8 4.84 -33.07 31.31
C LEU A 8 4.70 -32.76 29.81
N TRP A 9 3.95 -31.71 29.45
CA TRP A 9 3.80 -31.28 28.06
C TRP A 9 4.58 -29.97 27.87
N PRO A 10 5.51 -29.88 26.92
CA PRO A 10 6.19 -28.62 26.62
C PRO A 10 5.15 -27.59 26.16
N ASP A 11 5.35 -26.34 26.57
CA ASP A 11 4.53 -25.21 26.15
C ASP A 11 4.36 -25.17 24.62
N PHE A 12 3.14 -24.92 24.16
CA PHE A 12 2.85 -24.87 22.73
C PHE A 12 3.22 -23.51 22.17
N ASP A 13 4.20 -23.46 21.27
CA ASP A 13 4.63 -22.20 20.67
C ASP A 13 3.61 -21.67 19.65
N GLU A 14 2.73 -20.75 20.06
CA GLU A 14 1.77 -20.14 19.13
C GLU A 14 2.44 -19.26 18.06
N CYS A 15 3.68 -18.81 18.28
CA CYS A 15 4.44 -18.03 17.28
C CYS A 15 4.93 -18.89 16.12
N SER A 16 4.93 -20.22 16.26
CA SER A 16 5.18 -21.14 15.14
C SER A 16 4.00 -21.21 14.14
N VAL A 17 2.82 -20.72 14.54
CA VAL A 17 1.61 -20.69 13.71
C VAL A 17 1.52 -19.38 12.93
N TYR A 18 1.54 -19.48 11.60
CA TYR A 18 1.39 -18.30 10.74
C TYR A 18 0.06 -17.60 10.97
N GLY A 19 0.11 -16.28 11.16
CA GLY A 19 -1.08 -15.45 11.37
C GLY A 19 -1.54 -15.33 12.82
N THR A 20 -0.84 -15.91 13.81
CA THR A 20 -1.13 -15.70 15.24
C THR A 20 -1.09 -14.23 15.63
N CYS A 21 -0.05 -13.53 15.19
CA CYS A 21 0.12 -12.08 15.29
C CYS A 21 0.28 -11.51 13.88
N SER A 22 -0.19 -10.27 13.68
CA SER A 22 0.00 -9.55 12.42
C SER A 22 1.46 -9.12 12.16
N GLN A 23 2.25 -8.96 13.24
CA GLN A 23 3.64 -8.51 13.18
C GLN A 23 4.48 -9.36 14.14
N SER A 24 4.95 -8.79 15.25
CA SER A 24 5.88 -9.47 16.15
C SER A 24 5.14 -10.36 17.15
N CYS A 25 5.65 -11.56 17.37
CA CYS A 25 5.13 -12.55 18.32
C CYS A 25 6.21 -12.93 19.32
N THR A 26 5.86 -13.00 20.60
CA THR A 26 6.73 -13.49 21.68
C THR A 26 6.01 -14.59 22.43
N ASN A 27 6.52 -15.82 22.33
CA ASN A 27 5.99 -16.96 23.06
C ASN A 27 6.30 -16.83 24.56
N THR A 28 5.35 -17.20 25.42
CA THR A 28 5.47 -17.16 26.88
C THR A 28 4.93 -18.44 27.47
N GLU A 29 5.35 -18.84 28.67
CA GLU A 29 4.85 -20.08 29.24
C GLU A 29 3.31 -20.05 29.43
N GLY A 30 2.60 -20.90 28.71
CA GLY A 30 1.14 -21.03 28.70
C GLY A 30 0.40 -19.98 27.87
N SER A 31 1.10 -19.12 27.11
CA SER A 31 0.48 -18.06 26.29
C SER A 31 1.45 -17.41 25.30
N TYR A 32 1.04 -16.32 24.66
CA TYR A 32 1.92 -15.51 23.82
C TYR A 32 1.48 -14.05 23.87
N THR A 33 2.39 -13.17 23.45
CA THR A 33 2.11 -11.74 23.34
C THR A 33 2.46 -11.24 21.94
N CYS A 34 1.55 -10.46 21.36
CA CYS A 34 1.81 -9.77 20.09
C CYS A 34 2.24 -8.33 20.35
N SER A 35 3.15 -7.83 19.53
CA SER A 35 3.58 -6.43 19.56
C SER A 35 3.70 -5.85 18.15
N CYS A 36 3.59 -4.52 18.07
CA CYS A 36 3.65 -3.78 16.82
C CYS A 36 4.97 -3.03 16.68
N VAL A 37 5.52 -3.00 15.47
CA VAL A 37 6.71 -2.22 15.15
C VAL A 37 6.41 -0.71 15.17
N GLU A 38 7.46 0.10 15.16
CA GLU A 38 7.33 1.55 15.10
C GLU A 38 6.49 1.98 13.88
N GLY A 39 5.62 2.99 14.07
CA GLY A 39 4.67 3.43 13.05
C GLY A 39 3.34 2.67 13.05
N TYR A 40 3.13 1.70 13.96
CA TYR A 40 1.86 0.96 14.09
C TYR A 40 1.27 1.05 15.50
N LEU A 41 -0.03 0.81 15.61
CA LEU A 41 -0.81 0.78 16.85
C LEU A 41 -1.46 -0.59 17.05
N PRO A 42 -1.43 -1.16 18.27
CA PRO A 42 -2.16 -2.39 18.57
C PRO A 42 -3.66 -2.17 18.43
N GLN A 43 -4.36 -3.17 17.92
CA GLN A 43 -5.82 -3.21 17.86
C GLN A 43 -6.42 -3.89 19.09
N PRO A 44 -7.73 -3.72 19.37
CA PRO A 44 -8.39 -4.30 20.55
C PRO A 44 -8.35 -5.83 20.64
N ASP A 45 -8.04 -6.51 19.55
CA ASP A 45 -7.87 -7.97 19.50
C ASP A 45 -6.52 -8.44 20.05
N ASN A 46 -5.62 -7.50 20.41
CA ASN A 46 -4.24 -7.75 20.87
C ASN A 46 -3.41 -8.64 19.93
N ARG A 47 -3.79 -8.72 18.65
CA ARG A 47 -3.10 -9.53 17.61
C ARG A 47 -2.78 -8.70 16.37
N SER A 48 -3.67 -7.77 16.04
CA SER A 48 -3.59 -6.95 14.85
C SER A 48 -2.90 -5.62 15.11
N CYS A 49 -2.14 -5.16 14.12
CA CYS A 49 -1.45 -3.88 14.12
C CYS A 49 -1.98 -3.00 12.99
N LYS A 50 -2.37 -1.77 13.31
CA LYS A 50 -2.83 -0.78 12.33
C LYS A 50 -1.81 0.33 12.18
N ALA A 51 -1.51 0.71 10.95
CA ALA A 51 -0.59 1.81 10.69
C ALA A 51 -1.09 3.12 11.34
N LYS A 52 -0.15 3.89 11.91
CA LYS A 52 -0.39 5.25 12.37
C LYS A 52 -0.56 6.14 11.15
N ASN A 53 -1.69 6.84 11.04
CA ASN A 53 -1.85 7.89 10.03
C ASN A 53 -1.02 9.10 10.46
N VAL A 54 0.09 9.34 9.75
CA VAL A 54 0.96 10.51 9.96
C VAL A 54 1.15 11.24 8.64
N PRO A 55 0.64 12.49 8.49
CA PRO A 55 -0.18 13.23 9.44
C PRO A 55 -1.60 12.62 9.61
N VAL A 56 -2.29 13.01 10.70
CA VAL A 56 -3.60 12.45 11.08
C VAL A 56 -4.66 12.65 9.99
N GLU A 57 -4.59 13.76 9.25
CA GLU A 57 -5.50 14.03 8.13
C GLU A 57 -5.28 13.13 6.90
N ARG A 58 -4.14 12.44 6.78
CA ARG A 58 -3.87 11.54 5.64
C ARG A 58 -4.39 10.13 5.92
N ASN A 59 -5.64 9.91 5.54
CA ASN A 59 -6.27 8.59 5.60
C ASN A 59 -5.79 7.67 4.47
N SER A 60 -5.74 6.37 4.77
CA SER A 60 -5.47 5.32 3.80
C SER A 60 -6.56 5.25 2.73
N VAL A 61 -6.17 5.20 1.47
CA VAL A 61 -7.07 5.07 0.33
C VAL A 61 -6.61 3.98 -0.62
N LEU A 62 -7.58 3.43 -1.35
CA LEU A 62 -7.37 2.49 -2.43
C LEU A 62 -7.54 3.23 -3.76
N LEU A 63 -6.47 3.27 -4.55
CA LEU A 63 -6.51 3.74 -5.94
C LEU A 63 -6.86 2.56 -6.85
N ILE A 64 -7.89 2.74 -7.67
CA ILE A 64 -8.41 1.71 -8.57
C ILE A 64 -8.38 2.27 -9.98
N ALA A 65 -7.55 1.68 -10.84
CA ALA A 65 -7.59 1.95 -12.28
C ALA A 65 -8.54 0.96 -12.96
N ASN A 66 -9.45 1.47 -13.78
CA ASN A 66 -10.23 0.67 -14.72
C ASN A 66 -9.93 1.12 -16.16
N SER A 67 -10.63 0.55 -17.14
CA SER A 67 -10.41 0.86 -18.56
C SER A 67 -10.76 2.30 -18.96
N GLN A 68 -11.51 3.03 -18.13
CA GLN A 68 -12.07 4.35 -18.42
C GLN A 68 -11.52 5.46 -17.52
N ASN A 69 -11.14 5.14 -16.28
CA ASN A 69 -10.71 6.11 -15.30
C ASN A 69 -9.89 5.49 -14.16
N ILE A 70 -9.27 6.39 -13.39
CA ILE A 70 -8.62 6.11 -12.13
C ILE A 70 -9.48 6.73 -11.04
N GLN A 71 -9.88 5.94 -10.04
CA GLN A 71 -10.69 6.37 -8.91
C GLN A 71 -9.96 6.13 -7.59
N ALA A 72 -10.33 6.89 -6.56
CA ALA A 72 -9.91 6.64 -5.19
C ALA A 72 -11.13 6.29 -4.31
N THR A 73 -10.97 5.33 -3.42
CA THR A 73 -11.96 5.03 -2.39
C THR A 73 -11.29 4.93 -1.02
N SER A 74 -12.00 5.35 0.02
CA SER A 74 -11.58 5.09 1.40
C SER A 74 -11.61 3.58 1.67
N LEU A 75 -10.75 3.10 2.58
CA LEU A 75 -10.85 1.71 3.06
C LEU A 75 -12.18 1.40 3.74
N SER A 76 -12.94 2.42 4.15
CA SER A 76 -14.32 2.27 4.66
C SER A 76 -15.36 2.07 3.56
N GLY A 77 -14.97 2.08 2.28
CA GLY A 77 -15.87 1.93 1.13
C GLY A 77 -16.51 3.23 0.64
N THR A 78 -16.24 4.38 1.29
CA THR A 78 -16.70 5.69 0.82
C THR A 78 -15.91 6.12 -0.42
N THR A 79 -16.57 6.17 -1.58
CA THR A 79 -15.97 6.62 -2.84
C THR A 79 -15.58 8.09 -2.77
N ILE A 80 -14.34 8.40 -3.15
CA ILE A 80 -13.83 9.77 -3.25
C ILE A 80 -14.04 10.22 -4.71
N SER A 81 -15.22 10.73 -5.01
CA SER A 81 -15.68 11.06 -6.38
C SER A 81 -14.92 12.22 -7.06
N LEU A 82 -14.12 12.97 -6.31
CA LEU A 82 -13.36 14.12 -6.80
C LEU A 82 -12.10 13.74 -7.58
N LEU A 83 -11.68 12.47 -7.51
CA LEU A 83 -10.50 11.95 -8.18
C LEU A 83 -10.90 11.04 -9.35
N SER A 84 -11.26 11.65 -10.48
CA SER A 84 -11.43 10.91 -11.72
C SER A 84 -10.65 11.61 -12.82
N THR A 85 -9.65 10.91 -13.36
CA THR A 85 -9.00 11.29 -14.62
C THR A 85 -9.40 10.29 -15.70
N THR A 86 -9.74 10.78 -16.89
CA THR A 86 -10.12 9.93 -18.01
C THR A 86 -8.88 9.22 -18.53
N THR A 87 -8.93 7.89 -18.55
CA THR A 87 -7.87 7.06 -19.11
C THR A 87 -8.44 6.23 -20.24
N LYS A 88 -7.66 6.02 -21.31
CA LYS A 88 -7.91 4.94 -22.25
C LYS A 88 -7.00 3.79 -21.86
N GLN A 89 -7.59 2.70 -21.37
CA GLN A 89 -6.90 1.42 -21.12
C GLN A 89 -5.64 1.53 -20.23
N THR A 90 -5.83 1.93 -18.97
CA THR A 90 -4.74 1.84 -17.98
C THR A 90 -4.52 0.39 -17.59
N THR A 91 -3.33 -0.15 -17.84
CA THR A 91 -2.98 -1.54 -17.53
C THR A 91 -2.17 -1.69 -16.24
N ALA A 92 -1.42 -0.66 -15.86
CA ALA A 92 -0.60 -0.64 -14.65
C ALA A 92 -0.49 0.77 -14.07
N MET A 93 -0.32 0.82 -12.75
CA MET A 93 -0.21 2.04 -11.96
C MET A 93 0.73 1.82 -10.78
N ASP A 94 1.47 2.87 -10.42
CA ASP A 94 2.24 2.93 -9.20
C ASP A 94 2.08 4.30 -8.53
N PHE A 95 2.39 4.38 -7.23
CA PHE A 95 2.20 5.57 -6.42
C PHE A 95 3.41 5.88 -5.55
N LEU A 96 3.85 7.13 -5.57
CA LEU A 96 4.92 7.67 -4.76
C LEU A 96 4.33 8.48 -3.60
N TYR A 97 4.24 7.84 -2.42
CA TYR A 97 3.64 8.43 -1.22
C TYR A 97 4.26 9.76 -0.79
N ALA A 98 5.60 9.84 -0.76
CA ALA A 98 6.31 11.04 -0.32
C ALA A 98 6.04 12.27 -1.21
N GLN A 99 5.66 12.07 -2.47
CA GLN A 99 5.42 13.14 -3.44
C GLN A 99 3.93 13.32 -3.76
N GLU A 100 3.05 12.54 -3.11
CA GLU A 100 1.63 12.43 -3.45
C GLU A 100 1.41 12.27 -4.97
N GLN A 101 2.23 11.45 -5.62
CA GLN A 101 2.24 11.34 -7.09
C GLN A 101 1.82 9.95 -7.53
N VAL A 102 0.89 9.87 -8.48
CA VAL A 102 0.54 8.62 -9.15
C VAL A 102 1.17 8.62 -10.54
N CYS A 103 1.65 7.47 -10.98
CA CYS A 103 2.10 7.24 -12.33
C CYS A 103 1.36 6.05 -12.92
N TRP A 104 0.96 6.14 -14.18
CA TRP A 104 0.23 5.08 -14.86
C TRP A 104 0.66 4.96 -16.32
N ILE A 105 0.52 3.75 -16.85
CA ILE A 105 0.76 3.48 -18.27
C ILE A 105 -0.51 3.85 -19.03
N HIS A 106 -0.40 4.85 -19.90
CA HIS A 106 -1.45 5.21 -20.84
C HIS A 106 -1.20 4.48 -22.16
N VAL A 107 -2.09 3.57 -22.54
CA VAL A 107 -2.03 2.84 -23.81
C VAL A 107 -2.88 3.59 -24.83
N GLY A 108 -2.23 4.17 -25.83
CA GLY A 108 -2.93 4.76 -26.98
C GLY A 108 -3.25 3.72 -28.06
N ASP A 109 -3.79 4.18 -29.19
CA ASP A 109 -4.25 3.30 -30.28
C ASP A 109 -3.09 2.58 -31.01
N SER A 110 -1.84 2.96 -30.73
CA SER A 110 -0.61 2.36 -31.28
C SER A 110 0.50 2.22 -30.21
N SER A 111 1.48 1.35 -30.45
CA SER A 111 2.63 1.19 -29.54
C SER A 111 3.40 2.49 -29.33
N ALA A 112 3.53 3.33 -30.36
CA ALA A 112 4.18 4.64 -30.28
C ALA A 112 3.38 5.68 -29.47
N SER A 113 2.10 5.43 -29.21
CA SER A 113 1.26 6.28 -28.35
C SER A 113 1.14 5.77 -26.92
N THR A 114 1.86 4.69 -26.57
CA THR A 114 1.98 4.24 -25.19
C THR A 114 2.97 5.12 -24.44
N HIS A 115 2.50 5.77 -23.38
CA HIS A 115 3.30 6.70 -22.59
C HIS A 115 3.15 6.45 -21.10
N LEU A 116 4.22 6.67 -20.34
CA LEU A 116 4.15 6.78 -18.89
C LEU A 116 3.65 8.18 -18.53
N LYS A 117 2.53 8.27 -17.84
CA LYS A 117 2.00 9.53 -17.32
C LYS A 117 2.17 9.58 -15.81
N CYS A 118 2.45 10.76 -15.28
CA CYS A 118 2.46 10.99 -13.84
C CYS A 118 1.71 12.27 -13.51
N ALA A 119 1.00 12.28 -12.39
CA ALA A 119 0.33 13.46 -11.87
C ALA A 119 0.40 13.46 -10.34
N LYS A 120 0.46 14.66 -9.75
CA LYS A 120 0.29 14.84 -8.31
C LYS A 120 -1.18 14.76 -7.95
N ILE A 121 -1.47 14.28 -6.75
CA ILE A 121 -2.81 14.19 -6.19
C ILE A 121 -2.84 14.85 -4.81
N PRO A 122 -2.72 16.19 -4.75
CA PRO A 122 -2.67 16.91 -3.49
C PRO A 122 -3.91 16.65 -2.64
N ASN A 123 -3.70 16.08 -1.45
CA ASN A 123 -4.77 15.75 -0.49
C ASN A 123 -5.94 14.95 -1.11
N LEU A 124 -5.68 14.15 -2.14
CA LEU A 124 -6.70 13.35 -2.80
C LEU A 124 -7.90 14.15 -3.34
N LYS A 125 -7.66 15.39 -3.79
CA LYS A 125 -8.72 16.28 -4.31
C LYS A 125 -8.80 16.34 -5.83
N SER A 126 -7.65 16.42 -6.52
CA SER A 126 -7.60 16.53 -7.98
C SER A 126 -6.27 16.01 -8.52
N PHE A 127 -6.23 15.66 -9.80
CA PHE A 127 -4.99 15.43 -10.53
C PHE A 127 -4.39 16.80 -10.91
N ALA A 128 -3.13 17.03 -10.53
CA ALA A 128 -2.37 18.25 -10.78
C ALA A 128 -1.01 17.92 -11.40
N ASP A 129 -0.40 18.89 -12.08
CA ASP A 129 0.93 18.76 -12.69
C ASP A 129 1.08 17.49 -13.56
N GLU A 130 0.06 17.17 -14.37
CA GLU A 130 0.12 16.00 -15.26
C GLU A 130 1.25 16.15 -16.28
N ARG A 131 2.13 15.15 -16.33
CA ARG A 131 3.27 15.12 -17.26
C ARG A 131 3.42 13.77 -17.92
N VAL A 132 3.87 13.81 -19.16
CA VAL A 132 4.20 12.63 -19.96
C VAL A 132 5.71 12.38 -19.85
N ILE A 133 6.09 11.20 -19.40
CA ILE A 133 7.47 10.73 -19.36
C ILE A 133 7.72 9.94 -20.64
N ASN A 134 8.59 10.46 -21.49
CA ASN A 134 9.00 9.76 -22.70
C ASN A 134 10.02 8.67 -22.35
N ILE A 135 9.55 7.43 -22.37
CA ILE A 135 10.30 6.24 -21.95
C ILE A 135 11.50 5.98 -22.87
N SER A 136 11.35 6.28 -24.17
CA SER A 136 12.40 6.07 -25.18
C SER A 136 13.63 6.97 -24.96
N LEU A 137 13.41 8.23 -24.57
CA LEU A 137 14.46 9.20 -24.25
C LEU A 137 15.09 8.96 -22.86
N SER A 138 14.31 8.46 -21.91
CA SER A 138 14.79 8.24 -20.53
C SER A 138 15.79 7.08 -20.44
N LEU A 139 15.56 6.01 -21.21
CA LEU A 139 16.51 4.89 -21.32
C LEU A 139 17.83 5.31 -21.98
N HIS A 140 17.77 6.19 -23.00
CA HIS A 140 18.98 6.77 -23.60
C HIS A 140 19.76 7.60 -22.60
N ARG A 141 19.09 8.39 -21.76
CA ARG A 141 19.76 9.27 -20.79
C ARG A 141 20.50 8.50 -19.69
N GLU A 142 19.96 7.37 -19.22
CA GLU A 142 20.71 6.50 -18.29
C GLU A 142 21.88 5.79 -18.96
N TYR A 143 21.71 5.34 -20.21
CA TYR A 143 22.80 4.71 -20.98
C TYR A 143 24.00 5.65 -21.15
N TYR A 144 23.76 6.95 -21.41
CA TYR A 144 24.81 7.95 -21.56
C TYR A 144 25.28 8.60 -20.25
N SER A 145 24.58 8.41 -19.11
CA SER A 145 25.05 8.90 -17.80
C SER A 145 25.93 7.90 -17.05
N THR A 146 26.09 6.68 -17.60
CA THR A 146 26.88 5.59 -17.03
C THR A 146 28.19 5.33 -17.81
N ILE A 147 28.47 6.17 -18.82
CA ILE A 147 29.72 6.21 -19.60
C ILE A 147 30.42 7.52 -19.24
#